data_AF-R6EHC6-F1
#
_entry.id   AF-R6EHC6-F1
#
_cell.length_a   1.000
_cell.length_b   1.000
_cell.length_c   1.000
_cell.angle_alpha   90.00
_cell.angle_beta   90.00
_cell.angle_gamma   90.00
#
_symmetry.space_group_name_H-M   'P 1'
#
loop_
_entity.id
_entity.type
_entity.pdbx_description
1 polymer ?
#
loop_
_entity_poly.entity_id
_entity_poly.type
_entity_poly.pdbx_seq_one_letter_code
_entity_poly.pdbx_strand_id
1 'polypeptide(L)'
;MNLQNIPVEKLAHHPKNPRKDIGDITELSDSIKAKGILQNLTVVPAGDEYYVVIGNRRMEAAKAAGLKTLPCVIAEMDEKEQMETMLLENIQRVDLTVKEQADGFQLMMDLGLTVEELSEKTGFAKSTIYHRLNVAKLDGDVLERKQVSMKQLIELEKIKSIEKRNEILTNYGDSPSFSYQVRYAAEEEKAEEAKEKIIELVEAAGIPKSKKYKYGWEFGFETLQKICYRGETAEIPEQIESGEFYITGSSSVIIGKEIDEEREKTPEEIKEKKAREERRKKAKQAEELEKSIRRKAVKIVTEFILSPKELSLSEEERKTLVIYSCGQSDEISEAVPDTLRLSEMSAEGIDESDTIDSVLKKNPDTILLIACSGIPLVFRDFFGERTENAENFEQIVEILKKYGLRLTPEEQALVDGTSELYEEAEE
;
A
#
# COMPACT_ATOMS: atom_id res chain seq x y z
N MET A 1 13.46 -42.64 33.67
CA MET A 1 13.02 -41.40 34.33
C MET A 1 12.58 -41.73 35.76
N ASN A 2 13.21 -41.13 36.76
CA ASN A 2 12.95 -41.40 38.17
C ASN A 2 11.96 -40.35 38.72
N LEU A 3 10.78 -40.79 39.16
CA LEU A 3 9.75 -39.91 39.72
C LEU A 3 10.01 -39.70 41.21
N GLN A 4 10.16 -38.44 41.63
CA GLN A 4 10.46 -38.07 43.01
C GLN A 4 9.58 -36.89 43.46
N ASN A 5 9.22 -36.84 44.73
CA ASN A 5 8.54 -35.66 45.30
C ASN A 5 9.59 -34.64 45.77
N ILE A 6 9.64 -33.48 45.11
CA ILE A 6 10.62 -32.43 45.39
C ILE A 6 9.94 -31.31 46.19
N PRO A 7 10.57 -30.78 47.26
CA PRO A 7 10.07 -29.59 47.96
C PRO A 7 9.85 -28.42 47.01
N VAL A 8 8.70 -27.77 47.10
CA VAL A 8 8.32 -26.65 46.23
C VAL A 8 9.31 -25.49 46.32
N GLU A 9 9.91 -25.27 47.48
CA GLU A 9 10.94 -24.25 47.72
C GLU A 9 12.25 -24.49 46.97
N LYS A 10 12.50 -25.71 46.49
CA LYS A 10 13.65 -26.06 45.65
C LYS A 10 13.34 -25.99 44.16
N LEU A 11 12.10 -25.65 43.78
CA LEU A 11 11.66 -25.55 42.39
C LEU A 11 11.65 -24.09 41.95
N ALA A 12 12.44 -23.79 40.93
CA ALA A 12 12.56 -22.45 40.35
C ALA A 12 12.17 -22.46 38.87
N HIS A 13 11.74 -21.30 38.37
CA HIS A 13 11.59 -21.10 36.94
C HIS A 13 12.96 -21.13 36.27
N HIS A 14 13.04 -21.73 35.08
CA HIS A 14 14.23 -21.60 34.27
C HIS A 14 14.42 -20.12 33.88
N PRO A 15 15.63 -19.53 34.04
CA PRO A 15 15.86 -18.10 33.81
C PRO A 15 15.61 -17.67 32.35
N LYS A 16 15.73 -18.61 31.41
CA LYS A 16 15.48 -18.42 29.98
C LYS A 16 14.14 -18.99 29.49
N ASN A 17 13.18 -19.21 30.39
CA ASN A 17 11.87 -19.74 29.99
C ASN A 17 11.21 -18.77 28.97
N PRO A 18 10.88 -19.24 27.74
CA PRO A 18 10.23 -18.41 26.73
C PRO A 18 8.83 -17.95 27.15
N ARG A 19 8.14 -18.72 27.99
CA ARG A 19 6.84 -18.36 28.54
C ARG A 19 7.02 -17.48 29.77
N LYS A 20 6.86 -16.16 29.58
CA LYS A 20 6.90 -15.17 30.67
C LYS A 20 5.57 -15.05 31.41
N ASP A 21 4.45 -15.14 30.70
CA ASP A 21 3.11 -15.08 31.28
C ASP A 21 2.53 -16.50 31.52
N ILE A 22 2.18 -16.77 32.77
CA ILE A 22 1.55 -18.03 33.21
C ILE A 22 0.03 -18.01 33.04
N GLY A 23 -0.56 -16.85 32.75
CA GLY A 23 -2.00 -16.63 32.62
C GLY A 23 -2.75 -16.85 33.93
N ASP A 24 -4.07 -16.96 33.86
CA ASP A 24 -4.88 -17.33 35.01
C ASP A 24 -4.62 -18.79 35.42
N ILE A 25 -4.35 -18.99 36.71
CA ILE A 25 -4.10 -20.28 37.34
C ILE A 25 -5.13 -20.63 38.41
N THR A 26 -6.17 -19.81 38.60
CA THR A 26 -7.14 -19.96 39.70
C THR A 26 -7.86 -21.30 39.63
N GLU A 27 -8.46 -21.64 38.48
CA GLU A 27 -9.13 -22.93 38.29
C GLU A 27 -8.16 -24.12 38.42
N LEU A 28 -6.93 -23.96 37.92
CA LEU A 28 -5.90 -25.00 38.03
C LEU A 28 -5.48 -25.20 39.49
N SER A 29 -5.34 -24.13 40.27
CA SER A 29 -5.03 -24.14 41.69
C SER A 29 -6.15 -24.81 42.49
N ASP A 30 -7.41 -24.47 42.25
CA ASP A 30 -8.56 -25.09 42.90
C ASP A 30 -8.65 -26.59 42.60
N SER A 31 -8.41 -26.96 41.34
CA SER A 31 -8.33 -28.36 40.91
C SER A 31 -7.18 -29.11 41.61
N ILE A 32 -5.99 -28.52 41.67
CA ILE A 32 -4.82 -29.11 42.35
C ILE A 32 -5.06 -29.22 43.86
N LYS A 33 -5.74 -28.25 44.48
CA LYS A 33 -6.12 -28.30 45.90
C LYS A 33 -7.08 -29.46 46.18
N ALA A 34 -8.01 -29.72 45.26
CA ALA A 34 -9.00 -30.79 45.41
C ALA A 34 -8.45 -32.19 45.08
N LYS A 35 -7.60 -32.31 44.05
CA LYS A 35 -7.20 -33.60 43.45
C LYS A 35 -5.70 -33.89 43.50
N GLY A 36 -4.88 -32.93 43.92
CA GLY A 36 -3.43 -32.98 43.82
C GLY A 36 -2.93 -32.79 42.38
N ILE A 37 -1.63 -32.97 42.18
CA ILE A 37 -1.02 -32.97 40.85
C ILE A 37 -1.15 -34.36 40.22
N LEU A 38 -1.88 -34.45 39.11
CA LEU A 38 -2.07 -35.70 38.36
C LEU A 38 -0.94 -36.00 37.37
N GLN A 39 -0.35 -34.96 36.78
CA GLN A 39 0.79 -35.09 35.87
C GLN A 39 2.03 -34.47 36.50
N ASN A 40 3.11 -35.23 36.59
CA ASN A 40 4.38 -34.79 37.16
C ASN A 40 5.00 -33.63 36.34
N LEU A 41 5.84 -32.84 37.02
CA LEU A 41 6.69 -31.84 36.37
C LEU A 41 7.94 -32.53 35.80
N THR A 42 8.60 -31.88 34.84
CA THR A 42 9.95 -32.26 34.40
C THR A 42 10.91 -31.17 34.80
N VAL A 43 11.96 -31.56 35.52
CA VAL A 43 12.92 -30.63 36.12
C VAL A 43 14.35 -31.05 35.81
N VAL A 44 15.26 -30.10 35.83
CA VAL A 44 16.71 -30.31 35.65
C VAL A 44 17.48 -29.78 36.86
N PRO A 45 18.59 -30.45 37.26
CA PRO A 45 19.40 -29.98 38.38
C PRO A 45 20.02 -28.59 38.12
N ALA A 46 20.00 -27.71 39.14
CA ALA A 46 20.57 -26.37 39.09
C ALA A 46 21.19 -26.00 40.45
N GLY A 47 22.41 -26.49 40.71
CA GLY A 47 23.05 -26.33 42.01
C GLY A 47 22.30 -27.09 43.10
N ASP A 48 21.84 -26.36 44.14
CA ASP A 48 21.03 -26.92 45.24
C ASP A 48 19.52 -26.93 44.95
N GLU A 49 19.11 -26.39 43.79
CA GLU A 49 17.73 -26.27 43.32
C GLU A 49 17.49 -27.06 42.03
N TYR A 50 16.27 -26.97 41.51
CA TYR A 50 15.86 -27.56 40.24
C TYR A 50 15.11 -26.53 39.40
N TYR A 51 15.47 -26.41 38.12
CA TYR A 51 14.70 -25.62 37.16
C TYR A 51 13.56 -26.45 36.56
N VAL A 52 12.36 -25.87 36.54
CA VAL A 52 11.19 -26.46 35.91
C VAL A 52 11.20 -26.20 34.41
N VAL A 53 11.41 -27.26 33.63
CA VAL A 53 11.41 -27.23 32.16
C VAL A 53 9.99 -27.44 31.62
N ILE A 54 9.23 -28.38 32.20
CA ILE A 54 7.84 -28.65 31.83
C ILE A 54 6.95 -28.57 33.08
N GLY A 55 5.86 -27.82 32.97
CA GLY A 55 4.85 -27.71 34.04
C GLY A 55 4.97 -26.45 34.90
N ASN A 56 5.53 -25.36 34.37
CA ASN A 56 5.66 -24.08 35.07
C ASN A 56 4.32 -23.56 35.66
N ARG A 57 3.22 -23.63 34.91
CA ARG A 57 1.88 -23.27 35.44
C ARG A 57 1.43 -24.17 36.59
N ARG A 58 1.75 -25.47 36.52
CA ARG A 58 1.42 -26.45 37.58
C ARG A 58 2.21 -26.19 38.85
N MET A 59 3.47 -25.77 38.73
CA MET A 59 4.27 -25.34 39.88
C MET A 59 3.60 -24.17 40.59
N GLU A 60 3.27 -23.11 39.86
CA GLU A 60 2.68 -21.89 40.44
C GLU A 60 1.28 -22.13 41.01
N ALA A 61 0.44 -22.91 40.30
CA ALA A 61 -0.87 -23.30 40.81
C ALA A 61 -0.77 -24.17 42.08
N ALA A 62 0.22 -25.06 42.16
CA ALA A 62 0.42 -25.87 43.36
C ALA A 62 0.99 -25.09 44.54
N LYS A 63 1.85 -24.08 44.28
CA LYS A 63 2.27 -23.10 45.29
C LYS A 63 1.06 -22.37 45.86
N ALA A 64 0.18 -21.85 44.99
CA ALA A 64 -1.05 -21.17 45.38
C ALA A 64 -2.02 -22.08 46.17
N ALA A 65 -2.10 -23.35 45.79
CA ALA A 65 -2.88 -24.37 46.51
C ALA A 65 -2.28 -24.81 47.85
N GLY A 66 -1.06 -24.37 48.19
CA GLY A 66 -0.39 -24.64 49.47
C GLY A 66 0.31 -26.00 49.56
N LEU A 67 0.57 -26.67 48.44
CA LEU A 67 1.31 -27.94 48.42
C LEU A 67 2.76 -27.70 48.86
N LYS A 68 3.34 -28.68 49.58
CA LYS A 68 4.73 -28.62 50.07
C LYS A 68 5.73 -29.34 49.17
N THR A 69 5.27 -30.36 48.45
CA THR A 69 6.09 -31.16 47.54
C THR A 69 5.31 -31.44 46.26
N LEU A 70 6.01 -31.49 45.11
CA LEU A 70 5.40 -31.83 43.82
C LEU A 70 6.05 -33.08 43.22
N PRO A 71 5.28 -33.93 42.53
CA PRO A 71 5.84 -35.05 41.78
C PRO A 71 6.62 -34.51 40.57
N CYS A 72 7.90 -34.83 40.51
CA CYS A 72 8.83 -34.37 39.48
C CYS A 72 9.63 -35.55 38.91
N VAL A 73 9.87 -35.51 37.60
CA VAL A 73 10.89 -36.32 36.95
C VAL A 73 12.12 -35.46 36.79
N ILE A 74 13.25 -35.94 37.31
CA ILE A 74 14.55 -35.32 37.11
C ILE A 74 15.09 -35.83 35.77
N ALA A 75 15.33 -34.91 34.84
CA ALA A 75 15.93 -35.17 33.55
C ALA A 75 17.37 -34.65 33.52
N GLU A 76 18.23 -35.37 32.79
CA GLU A 76 19.55 -34.88 32.41
C GLU A 76 19.41 -34.28 31.02
N MET A 77 19.57 -32.97 30.92
CA MET A 77 19.47 -32.21 29.69
C MET A 77 20.57 -31.16 29.69
N ASP A 78 21.27 -30.98 28.57
CA ASP A 78 22.13 -29.82 28.40
C ASP A 78 21.30 -28.53 28.23
N GLU A 79 21.96 -27.37 28.24
CA GLU A 79 21.26 -26.08 28.16
C GLU A 79 20.46 -25.93 26.85
N LYS A 80 20.94 -26.51 25.75
CA LYS A 80 20.24 -26.46 24.45
C LYS A 80 18.99 -27.32 24.50
N GLU A 81 19.08 -28.55 25.00
CA GLU A 81 17.96 -29.48 25.16
C GLU A 81 16.88 -28.92 26.09
N GLN A 82 17.29 -28.23 27.16
CA GLN A 82 16.38 -27.52 28.05
C GLN A 82 15.60 -26.44 27.31
N MET A 83 16.29 -25.58 26.56
CA MET A 83 15.67 -24.51 25.77
C MET A 83 14.74 -25.05 24.69
N GLU A 84 15.19 -26.05 23.94
CA GLU A 84 14.39 -26.71 22.91
C GLU A 84 13.10 -27.31 23.50
N THR A 85 13.22 -28.03 24.62
CA THR A 85 12.07 -28.64 25.29
C THR A 85 11.05 -27.59 25.75
N MET A 86 11.50 -26.48 26.33
CA MET A 86 10.60 -25.40 26.74
C MET A 86 9.94 -24.71 25.55
N LEU A 87 10.66 -24.51 24.44
CA LEU A 87 10.12 -23.89 23.23
C LEU A 87 9.08 -24.78 22.55
N LEU A 88 9.35 -26.09 22.47
CA LEU A 88 8.41 -27.08 21.92
C LEU A 88 7.13 -27.18 22.75
N GLU A 89 7.20 -27.08 24.07
CA GLU A 89 6.00 -27.02 24.91
C GLU A 89 5.24 -25.71 24.68
N ASN A 90 5.97 -24.58 24.61
CA ASN A 90 5.35 -23.28 24.44
C ASN A 90 4.67 -23.12 23.07
N ILE A 91 5.27 -23.63 21.97
CA ILE A 91 4.74 -23.48 20.61
C ILE A 91 3.42 -24.21 20.36
N GLN A 92 3.11 -25.24 21.16
CA GLN A 92 1.87 -26.03 21.06
C GLN A 92 0.66 -25.36 21.71
N ARG A 93 0.84 -24.17 22.28
CA ARG A 93 -0.25 -23.39 22.87
C ARG A 93 -1.25 -22.91 21.82
N VAL A 94 -2.53 -23.07 22.14
CA VAL A 94 -3.65 -22.67 21.28
C VAL A 94 -3.87 -21.15 21.24
N ASP A 95 -3.33 -20.43 22.23
CA ASP A 95 -3.55 -19.00 22.44
C ASP A 95 -2.39 -18.12 21.92
N LEU A 96 -1.40 -18.70 21.23
CA LEU A 96 -0.32 -17.91 20.65
C LEU A 96 -0.80 -17.11 19.45
N THR A 97 -0.37 -15.85 19.41
CA THR A 97 -0.46 -15.02 18.21
C THR A 97 0.43 -15.57 17.09
N VAL A 98 0.15 -15.14 15.87
CA VAL A 98 0.97 -15.50 14.69
C VAL A 98 2.42 -15.07 14.88
N LYS A 99 2.64 -13.88 15.47
CA LYS A 99 3.99 -13.34 15.72
C LYS A 99 4.73 -14.14 16.78
N GLU A 100 4.08 -14.50 17.89
CA GLU A 100 4.71 -15.34 18.91
C GLU A 100 5.08 -16.73 18.37
N GLN A 101 4.24 -17.32 17.52
CA GLN A 101 4.59 -18.58 16.84
C GLN A 101 5.81 -18.40 15.93
N ALA A 102 5.83 -17.31 15.15
CA ALA A 102 6.96 -16.98 14.27
C ALA A 102 8.27 -16.84 15.03
N ASP A 103 8.26 -16.11 16.14
CA ASP A 103 9.43 -15.89 16.98
C ASP A 103 9.88 -17.17 17.67
N GLY A 104 8.93 -18.01 18.10
CA GLY A 104 9.23 -19.33 18.65
C GLY A 104 9.92 -20.24 17.62
N PHE A 105 9.45 -20.27 16.37
CA PHE A 105 10.11 -21.02 15.31
C PHE A 105 11.49 -20.46 14.97
N GLN A 106 11.64 -19.14 14.89
CA GLN A 106 12.94 -18.52 14.63
C GLN A 106 13.95 -18.84 15.73
N LEU A 107 13.55 -18.75 17.00
CA LEU A 107 14.43 -19.08 18.12
C LEU A 107 14.86 -20.55 18.12
N MET A 108 13.97 -21.48 17.71
CA MET A 108 14.36 -22.89 17.55
C MET A 108 15.34 -23.09 16.38
N MET A 109 15.18 -22.35 15.27
CA MET A 109 16.16 -22.35 14.18
C MET A 109 17.52 -21.81 14.64
N ASP A 110 17.52 -20.77 15.48
CA ASP A 110 18.76 -20.18 16.04
C ASP A 110 19.48 -21.15 17.00
N LEU A 111 18.74 -22.06 17.64
CA LEU A 111 19.31 -23.18 18.41
C LEU A 111 19.87 -24.31 17.52
N GLY A 112 19.67 -24.21 16.20
CA GLY A 112 20.21 -25.13 15.20
C GLY A 112 19.27 -26.26 14.81
N LEU A 113 17.97 -26.14 15.06
CA LEU A 113 16.98 -27.06 14.48
C LEU A 113 16.75 -26.71 13.01
N THR A 114 16.42 -27.73 12.21
CA THR A 114 15.99 -27.59 10.82
C THR A 114 14.46 -27.52 10.72
N VAL A 115 13.94 -27.04 9.59
CA VAL A 115 12.49 -27.02 9.31
C VAL A 115 11.92 -28.44 9.29
N GLU A 116 12.71 -29.41 8.84
CA GLU A 116 12.42 -30.84 8.89
C GLU A 116 12.15 -31.31 10.33
N GLU A 117 13.11 -31.08 11.24
CA GLU A 117 13.01 -31.48 12.64
C GLU A 117 11.87 -30.76 13.35
N LEU A 118 11.66 -29.47 13.06
CA LEU A 118 10.55 -28.70 13.60
C LEU A 118 9.20 -29.28 13.18
N SER A 119 9.04 -29.65 11.91
CA SER A 119 7.82 -30.25 11.40
C SER A 119 7.51 -31.58 12.09
N GLU A 120 8.53 -32.42 12.27
CA GLU A 120 8.40 -33.72 12.96
C GLU A 120 8.06 -33.56 14.44
N LYS A 121 8.74 -32.66 15.15
CA LYS A 121 8.57 -32.47 16.60
C LYS A 121 7.29 -31.73 16.97
N THR A 122 6.85 -30.78 16.15
CA THR A 122 5.69 -29.93 16.45
C THR A 122 4.40 -30.40 15.79
N GLY A 123 4.49 -31.21 14.72
CA GLY A 123 3.35 -31.64 13.93
C GLY A 123 2.82 -30.60 12.94
N PHE A 124 3.41 -29.39 12.89
CA PHE A 124 3.07 -28.41 11.86
C PHE A 124 3.62 -28.80 10.49
N ALA A 125 2.87 -28.50 9.43
CA ALA A 125 3.37 -28.65 8.07
C ALA A 125 4.56 -27.70 7.83
N LYS A 126 5.55 -28.17 7.04
CA LYS A 126 6.72 -27.36 6.66
C LYS A 126 6.33 -26.00 6.06
N SER A 127 5.29 -25.95 5.23
CA SER A 127 4.78 -24.70 4.65
C SER A 127 4.37 -23.70 5.74
N THR A 128 3.65 -24.14 6.77
CA THR A 128 3.27 -23.30 7.91
C THR A 128 4.49 -22.74 8.62
N ILE A 129 5.52 -23.57 8.84
CA ILE A 129 6.78 -23.14 9.47
C ILE A 129 7.47 -22.09 8.60
N TYR A 130 7.59 -22.31 7.29
CA TYR A 130 8.17 -21.32 6.37
C TYR A 130 7.44 -19.98 6.39
N HIS A 131 6.10 -20.00 6.38
CA HIS A 131 5.32 -18.77 6.45
C HIS A 131 5.55 -18.02 7.77
N ARG A 132 5.59 -18.75 8.89
CA ARG A 132 5.90 -18.16 10.20
C ARG A 132 7.31 -17.58 10.25
N LEU A 133 8.31 -18.27 9.70
CA LEU A 133 9.67 -17.74 9.60
C LEU A 133 9.75 -16.46 8.74
N ASN A 134 8.90 -16.31 7.71
CA ASN A 134 8.79 -15.05 6.98
C ASN A 134 8.13 -13.95 7.80
N VAL A 135 7.12 -14.27 8.61
CA VAL A 135 6.51 -13.30 9.54
C VAL A 135 7.49 -12.83 10.61
N ALA A 136 8.39 -13.70 11.10
CA ALA A 136 9.41 -13.33 12.09
C ALA A 136 10.35 -12.21 11.62
N LYS A 137 10.48 -12.01 10.30
CA LYS A 137 11.28 -10.93 9.70
C LYS A 137 10.55 -9.57 9.66
N LEU A 138 9.25 -9.56 9.92
CA LEU A 138 8.42 -8.36 9.85
C LEU A 138 8.41 -7.62 11.19
N ASP A 139 8.04 -6.34 11.15
CA ASP A 139 7.90 -5.50 12.34
C ASP A 139 6.74 -6.00 13.22
N GLY A 140 7.08 -6.48 14.42
CA GLY A 140 6.13 -7.01 15.39
C GLY A 140 5.14 -5.97 15.89
N ASP A 141 5.58 -4.73 16.13
CA ASP A 141 4.72 -3.66 16.66
C ASP A 141 3.63 -3.29 15.66
N VAL A 142 3.92 -3.41 14.37
CA VAL A 142 2.94 -3.18 13.30
C VAL A 142 1.94 -4.34 13.24
N LEU A 143 2.41 -5.58 13.33
CA LEU A 143 1.54 -6.77 13.32
C LEU A 143 0.57 -6.83 14.49
N GLU A 144 0.97 -6.31 15.66
CA GLU A 144 0.08 -6.23 16.82
C GLU A 144 -1.00 -5.15 16.68
N ARG A 145 -0.67 -4.03 16.02
CA ARG A 145 -1.59 -2.89 15.84
C ARG A 145 -2.53 -3.05 14.64
N LYS A 146 -2.15 -3.84 13.65
CA LYS A 146 -2.84 -4.01 12.37
C LYS A 146 -3.61 -5.31 12.30
N GLN A 147 -4.80 -5.30 11.72
CA GLN A 147 -5.64 -6.48 11.55
C GLN A 147 -5.29 -7.18 10.22
N VAL A 148 -4.14 -7.87 10.21
CA VAL A 148 -3.63 -8.52 9.00
C VAL A 148 -3.86 -10.02 9.07
N SER A 149 -4.56 -10.55 8.06
CA SER A 149 -4.81 -11.98 7.94
C SER A 149 -3.56 -12.75 7.50
N MET A 150 -3.51 -14.04 7.81
CA MET A 150 -2.44 -14.91 7.30
C MET A 150 -2.32 -14.92 5.78
N LYS A 151 -3.43 -14.78 5.05
CA LYS A 151 -3.41 -14.70 3.59
C LYS A 151 -2.63 -13.47 3.12
N GLN A 152 -2.86 -12.32 3.74
CA GLN A 152 -2.14 -11.08 3.43
C GLN A 152 -0.64 -11.19 3.75
N LEU A 153 -0.28 -11.84 4.86
CA LEU A 153 1.13 -12.07 5.22
C LEU A 153 1.84 -12.97 4.21
N ILE A 154 1.17 -14.00 3.69
CA ILE A 154 1.71 -14.85 2.63
C ILE A 154 1.85 -14.07 1.31
N GLU A 155 0.94 -13.15 1.01
CA GLU A 155 1.06 -12.29 -0.18
C GLU A 155 2.34 -11.43 -0.14
N LEU A 156 2.73 -10.91 1.03
CA LEU A 156 3.97 -10.13 1.20
C LEU A 156 5.24 -10.91 0.84
N GLU A 157 5.21 -12.25 0.91
CA GLU A 157 6.36 -13.10 0.55
C GLU A 157 6.75 -12.98 -0.93
N LYS A 158 5.86 -12.44 -1.79
CA LYS A 158 6.14 -12.16 -3.21
C LYS A 158 7.17 -11.06 -3.42
N ILE A 159 7.36 -10.18 -2.43
CA ILE A 159 8.33 -9.08 -2.44
C ILE A 159 9.61 -9.59 -1.80
N LYS A 160 10.78 -9.37 -2.39
CA LYS A 160 12.06 -9.83 -1.85
C LYS A 160 12.55 -8.94 -0.70
N SER A 161 12.46 -7.61 -0.82
CA SER A 161 12.88 -6.67 0.23
C SER A 161 11.97 -6.73 1.46
N ILE A 162 12.58 -6.95 2.63
CA ILE A 162 11.89 -6.96 3.91
C ILE A 162 11.45 -5.53 4.28
N GLU A 163 12.28 -4.54 3.96
CA GLU A 163 12.00 -3.12 4.17
C GLU A 163 10.72 -2.72 3.44
N LYS A 164 10.57 -3.11 2.16
CA LYS A 164 9.37 -2.83 1.37
C LYS A 164 8.14 -3.57 1.90
N ARG A 165 8.30 -4.81 2.39
CA ARG A 165 7.22 -5.53 3.07
C ARG A 165 6.72 -4.76 4.30
N ASN A 166 7.62 -4.27 5.15
CA ASN A 166 7.28 -3.52 6.36
C ASN A 166 6.68 -2.14 6.04
N GLU A 167 7.17 -1.46 5.00
CA GLU A 167 6.57 -0.20 4.52
C GLU A 167 5.10 -0.42 4.12
N ILE A 168 4.82 -1.46 3.32
CA ILE A 168 3.46 -1.77 2.89
C ILE A 168 2.58 -2.17 4.07
N LEU A 169 3.10 -3.00 4.97
CA LEU A 169 2.38 -3.42 6.17
C LEU A 169 1.97 -2.22 7.03
N THR A 170 2.89 -1.27 7.21
CA THR A 170 2.67 -0.06 8.02
C THR A 170 1.61 0.85 7.39
N ASN A 171 1.75 1.14 6.10
CA ASN A 171 0.93 2.13 5.40
C ASN A 171 -0.42 1.57 4.93
N TYR A 172 -0.48 0.27 4.62
CA TYR A 172 -1.62 -0.34 3.93
C TYR A 172 -2.14 -1.62 4.60
N GLY A 173 -1.63 -2.05 5.76
CA GLY A 173 -2.01 -3.33 6.39
C GLY A 173 -3.53 -3.57 6.52
N ASP A 174 -4.29 -2.52 6.87
CA ASP A 174 -5.75 -2.56 6.99
C ASP A 174 -6.48 -1.98 5.77
N SER A 175 -5.74 -1.59 4.73
CA SER A 175 -6.29 -0.92 3.55
C SER A 175 -6.85 -1.92 2.56
N PRO A 176 -8.00 -1.63 1.90
CA PRO A 176 -8.48 -2.39 0.76
C PRO A 176 -7.47 -2.46 -0.40
N SER A 177 -6.53 -1.50 -0.48
CA SER A 177 -5.48 -1.47 -1.50
C SER A 177 -4.28 -2.36 -1.19
N PHE A 178 -4.23 -3.05 -0.05
CA PHE A 178 -3.09 -3.88 0.37
C PHE A 178 -2.60 -4.82 -0.73
N SER A 179 -3.48 -5.67 -1.27
CA SER A 179 -3.10 -6.66 -2.30
C SER A 179 -2.62 -6.00 -3.59
N TYR A 180 -3.15 -4.83 -3.95
CA TYR A 180 -2.65 -4.05 -5.08
C TYR A 180 -1.22 -3.56 -4.83
N GLN A 181 -0.96 -2.99 -3.65
CA GLN A 181 0.37 -2.47 -3.28
C GLN A 181 1.41 -3.59 -3.24
N VAL A 182 1.04 -4.76 -2.71
CA VAL A 182 1.92 -5.93 -2.71
C VAL A 182 2.27 -6.38 -4.12
N ARG A 183 1.27 -6.49 -5.00
CA ARG A 183 1.50 -6.87 -6.39
C ARG A 183 2.35 -5.83 -7.13
N TYR A 184 2.04 -4.56 -6.96
CA TYR A 184 2.78 -3.45 -7.57
C TYR A 184 4.25 -3.46 -7.16
N ALA A 185 4.55 -3.57 -5.86
CA ALA A 185 5.92 -3.62 -5.35
C ALA A 185 6.68 -4.85 -5.84
N ALA A 186 6.04 -6.03 -5.88
CA ALA A 186 6.66 -7.24 -6.41
C ALA A 186 6.94 -7.15 -7.93
N GLU A 187 6.05 -6.49 -8.69
CA GLU A 187 6.28 -6.20 -10.11
C GLU A 187 7.40 -5.17 -10.31
N GLU A 188 7.50 -4.18 -9.43
CA GLU A 188 8.53 -3.13 -9.46
C GLU A 188 9.93 -3.69 -9.19
N GLU A 189 10.12 -4.52 -8.16
CA GLU A 189 11.42 -5.19 -7.90
C GLU A 189 11.86 -6.05 -9.09
N LYS A 190 10.94 -6.82 -9.67
CA LYS A 190 11.23 -7.63 -10.87
C LYS A 190 11.62 -6.75 -12.06
N ALA A 191 10.94 -5.62 -12.24
CA ALA A 191 11.20 -4.69 -13.32
C ALA A 191 12.58 -4.02 -13.17
N GLU A 192 12.97 -3.63 -11.95
CA GLU A 192 14.30 -3.07 -11.69
C GLU A 192 15.41 -4.12 -11.87
N GLU A 193 15.22 -5.37 -11.40
CA GLU A 193 16.19 -6.46 -11.68
C GLU A 193 16.33 -6.76 -13.18
N ALA A 194 15.22 -6.74 -13.93
CA ALA A 194 15.25 -6.95 -15.38
C ALA A 194 15.95 -5.78 -16.09
N LYS A 195 15.66 -4.55 -15.67
CA LYS A 195 16.30 -3.33 -16.18
C LYS A 195 17.80 -3.34 -15.95
N GLU A 196 18.27 -3.69 -14.75
CA GLU A 196 19.70 -3.81 -14.44
C GLU A 196 20.39 -4.80 -15.39
N LYS A 197 19.80 -5.99 -15.57
CA LYS A 197 20.32 -6.99 -16.52
C LYS A 197 20.36 -6.49 -17.96
N ILE A 198 19.34 -5.76 -18.41
CA ILE A 198 19.31 -5.20 -19.76
C ILE A 198 20.40 -4.13 -19.91
N ILE A 199 20.59 -3.27 -18.91
CA ILE A 199 21.67 -2.27 -18.93
C ILE A 199 23.03 -2.96 -19.01
N GLU A 200 23.28 -3.99 -18.18
CA GLU A 200 24.53 -4.76 -18.22
C GLU A 200 24.77 -5.38 -19.61
N LEU A 201 23.74 -5.94 -20.24
CA LEU A 201 23.83 -6.52 -21.58
C LEU A 201 24.15 -5.47 -22.65
N VAL A 202 23.49 -4.32 -22.59
CA VAL A 202 23.70 -3.21 -23.53
C VAL A 202 25.10 -2.62 -23.37
N GLU A 203 25.57 -2.45 -22.13
CA GLU A 203 26.94 -2.01 -21.84
C GLU A 203 27.98 -3.03 -22.29
N ALA A 204 27.74 -4.34 -22.09
CA ALA A 204 28.60 -5.41 -22.56
C ALA A 204 28.65 -5.50 -24.10
N ALA A 205 27.58 -5.11 -24.79
CA ALA A 205 27.54 -4.98 -26.25
C ALA A 205 28.31 -3.75 -26.77
N GLY A 206 28.85 -2.90 -25.88
CA GLY A 206 29.63 -1.72 -26.25
C GLY A 206 28.79 -0.54 -26.73
N ILE A 207 27.49 -0.53 -26.43
CA ILE A 207 26.55 0.50 -26.84
C ILE A 207 26.59 1.61 -25.78
N PRO A 208 27.04 2.84 -26.12
CA PRO A 208 27.13 3.92 -25.15
C PRO A 208 25.76 4.46 -24.76
N LYS A 209 25.64 4.93 -23.50
CA LYS A 209 24.47 5.64 -23.03
C LYS A 209 24.39 7.03 -23.67
N SER A 210 23.26 7.34 -24.30
CA SER A 210 23.05 8.64 -24.95
C SER A 210 23.05 9.77 -23.93
N LYS A 211 23.71 10.87 -24.29
CA LYS A 211 23.71 12.12 -23.51
C LYS A 211 22.62 13.08 -23.96
N LYS A 212 22.12 12.91 -25.19
CA LYS A 212 21.23 13.84 -25.88
C LYS A 212 19.76 13.43 -25.75
N TYR A 213 19.50 12.12 -25.76
CA TYR A 213 18.15 11.59 -25.80
C TYR A 213 17.69 11.04 -24.45
N LYS A 214 16.46 11.40 -24.08
CA LYS A 214 15.79 11.03 -22.83
C LYS A 214 14.41 10.41 -23.07
N TYR A 215 13.76 10.68 -24.21
CA TYR A 215 12.37 10.28 -24.48
C TYR A 215 12.23 9.60 -25.85
N GLY A 216 11.35 8.60 -25.95
CA GLY A 216 11.07 7.74 -27.13
C GLY A 216 10.73 8.45 -28.45
N TRP A 217 10.54 9.76 -28.40
CA TRP A 217 9.85 10.59 -29.39
C TRP A 217 10.58 11.91 -29.66
N GLU A 218 11.86 12.00 -29.29
CA GLU A 218 12.68 13.17 -29.56
C GLU A 218 13.04 13.27 -31.05
N PHE A 219 13.02 14.49 -31.58
CA PHE A 219 13.38 14.75 -32.98
C PHE A 219 14.86 14.47 -33.23
N GLY A 220 15.17 13.93 -34.42
CA GLY A 220 16.54 13.58 -34.80
C GLY A 220 17.03 12.27 -34.18
N PHE A 221 16.12 11.41 -33.70
CA PHE A 221 16.45 10.10 -33.14
C PHE A 221 15.61 9.01 -33.80
N GLU A 222 16.26 8.02 -34.41
CA GLU A 222 15.61 6.84 -34.96
C GLU A 222 15.64 5.72 -33.92
N THR A 223 14.47 5.27 -33.47
CA THR A 223 14.37 4.09 -32.60
C THR A 223 14.64 2.84 -33.42
N LEU A 224 15.74 2.15 -33.12
CA LEU A 224 16.13 0.89 -33.76
C LEU A 224 15.53 -0.31 -33.03
N GLN A 225 15.53 -0.26 -31.69
CA GLN A 225 15.04 -1.34 -30.87
C GLN A 225 14.45 -0.79 -29.56
N LYS A 226 13.31 -1.34 -29.13
CA LYS A 226 12.68 -1.04 -27.84
C LYS A 226 12.62 -2.32 -27.02
N ILE A 227 13.25 -2.30 -25.85
CA ILE A 227 13.32 -3.43 -24.93
C ILE A 227 12.46 -3.09 -23.70
N CYS A 228 11.30 -3.72 -23.60
CA CYS A 228 10.43 -3.57 -22.43
C CYS A 228 10.95 -4.43 -21.28
N TYR A 229 10.98 -3.88 -20.06
CA TYR A 229 11.38 -4.62 -18.86
C TYR A 229 10.27 -4.71 -17.80
N ARG A 230 9.06 -4.26 -18.16
CA ARG A 230 7.87 -4.29 -17.31
C ARG A 230 6.66 -4.78 -18.11
N GLY A 231 5.83 -5.63 -17.51
CA GLY A 231 4.61 -6.19 -18.12
C GLY A 231 4.81 -7.53 -18.82
N GLU A 232 3.76 -8.02 -19.50
CA GLU A 232 3.76 -9.33 -20.20
C GLU A 232 4.74 -9.42 -21.38
N THR A 233 5.19 -8.27 -21.89
CA THR A 233 6.14 -8.15 -23.01
C THR A 233 7.58 -7.93 -22.53
N ALA A 234 7.87 -8.19 -21.25
CA ALA A 234 9.20 -8.08 -20.70
C ALA A 234 10.09 -9.22 -21.23
N GLU A 235 10.90 -8.91 -22.25
CA GLU A 235 11.79 -9.87 -22.89
C GLU A 235 13.21 -9.30 -22.93
N ILE A 236 14.17 -10.11 -22.49
CA ILE A 236 15.59 -9.80 -22.64
C ILE A 236 16.01 -10.33 -24.02
N PRO A 237 16.39 -9.47 -24.97
CA PRO A 237 16.72 -9.91 -26.32
C PRO A 237 18.05 -10.66 -26.36
N GLU A 238 18.15 -11.67 -27.23
CA GLU A 238 19.40 -12.40 -27.50
C GLU A 238 20.41 -11.58 -28.33
N GLN A 239 19.91 -10.60 -29.08
CA GLN A 239 20.69 -9.73 -29.97
C GLN A 239 20.28 -8.27 -29.77
N ILE A 240 21.29 -7.39 -29.75
CA ILE A 240 21.11 -5.98 -29.49
C ILE A 240 21.66 -5.19 -30.69
N GLU A 241 20.83 -4.32 -31.25
CA GLU A 241 21.22 -3.46 -32.38
C GLU A 241 22.32 -2.46 -31.98
N SER A 242 23.18 -2.06 -32.93
CA SER A 242 24.25 -1.08 -32.66
C SER A 242 23.71 0.36 -32.68
N GLY A 243 24.06 1.18 -31.69
CA GLY A 243 23.63 2.58 -31.62
C GLY A 243 24.04 3.27 -30.31
N GLU A 244 23.23 4.21 -29.85
CA GLU A 244 23.22 4.70 -28.46
C GLU A 244 21.96 4.22 -27.74
N PHE A 245 22.04 3.98 -26.43
CA PHE A 245 20.86 3.60 -25.65
C PHE A 245 20.48 4.65 -24.61
N TYR A 246 19.21 4.67 -24.24
CA TYR A 246 18.69 5.48 -23.14
C TYR A 246 17.48 4.78 -22.52
N ILE A 247 17.11 5.24 -21.33
CA ILE A 247 16.03 4.62 -20.55
C ILE A 247 14.84 5.57 -20.61
N THR A 248 13.75 5.14 -21.22
CA THR A 248 12.51 5.91 -21.25
C THR A 248 11.68 5.62 -20.02
N GLY A 249 11.48 6.65 -19.19
CA GLY A 249 10.61 6.56 -18.02
C GLY A 249 10.89 5.34 -17.15
N SER A 250 9.83 4.66 -16.71
CA SER A 250 9.86 3.55 -15.76
C SER A 250 9.55 2.17 -16.38
N SER A 251 9.65 1.99 -17.71
CA SER A 251 9.19 0.75 -18.36
C SER A 251 10.00 0.17 -19.53
N SER A 252 10.90 0.93 -20.18
CA SER A 252 11.67 0.39 -21.31
C SER A 252 13.04 1.03 -21.52
N VAL A 253 13.96 0.25 -22.07
CA VAL A 253 15.26 0.68 -22.60
C VAL A 253 15.13 0.80 -24.12
N ILE A 254 15.51 1.94 -24.68
CA ILE A 254 15.45 2.19 -26.12
C ILE A 254 16.86 2.32 -26.65
N ILE A 255 17.11 1.65 -27.77
CA ILE A 255 18.33 1.77 -28.56
C ILE A 255 17.96 2.45 -29.86
N GLY A 256 18.77 3.44 -30.22
CA GLY A 256 18.58 4.14 -31.47
C GLY A 256 19.81 4.89 -31.89
N LYS A 257 19.69 5.61 -32.98
CA LYS A 257 20.79 6.39 -33.56
C LYS A 257 20.30 7.79 -33.91
N GLU A 258 21.23 8.73 -33.87
CA GLU A 258 20.98 10.08 -34.35
C GLU A 258 20.67 10.04 -35.85
N ILE A 259 19.59 10.71 -36.24
CA ILE A 259 19.28 10.99 -37.63
C ILE A 259 19.99 12.29 -37.97
N ASP A 260 20.85 12.24 -38.98
CA ASP A 260 21.58 13.40 -39.48
C ASP A 260 20.59 14.48 -39.95
N GLU A 261 20.46 15.57 -39.19
CA GLU A 261 19.51 16.66 -39.48
C GLU A 261 19.86 17.44 -40.77
N GLU A 262 21.06 17.23 -41.33
CA GLU A 262 21.51 17.84 -42.59
C GLU A 262 20.91 17.20 -43.85
N ARG A 263 20.14 16.11 -43.75
CA ARG A 263 19.33 15.62 -44.88
C ARG A 263 18.26 16.66 -45.23
N GLU A 264 18.17 17.03 -46.51
CA GLU A 264 17.04 17.82 -47.01
C GLU A 264 15.73 17.11 -46.64
N LYS A 265 14.94 17.76 -45.77
CA LYS A 265 13.63 17.27 -45.35
C LYS A 265 12.74 17.18 -46.57
N THR A 266 12.00 16.08 -46.70
CA THR A 266 11.07 15.94 -47.82
C THR A 266 9.99 17.02 -47.75
N PRO A 267 9.40 17.42 -48.88
CA PRO A 267 8.26 18.34 -48.89
C PRO A 267 7.12 17.88 -47.96
N GLU A 268 6.95 16.57 -47.78
CA GLU A 268 5.98 15.96 -46.87
C GLU A 268 6.33 16.21 -45.40
N GLU A 269 7.58 15.99 -44.97
CA GLU A 269 8.04 16.25 -43.60
C GLU A 269 7.92 17.73 -43.21
N ILE A 270 8.17 18.64 -44.16
CA ILE A 270 8.00 20.09 -43.95
C ILE A 270 6.52 20.44 -43.81
N LYS A 271 5.65 19.83 -44.62
CA LYS A 271 4.19 20.02 -44.55
C LYS A 271 3.64 19.51 -43.23
N GLU A 272 4.06 18.32 -42.79
CA GLU A 272 3.65 17.70 -41.53
C GLU A 272 4.10 18.54 -40.32
N LYS A 273 5.33 19.05 -40.33
CA LYS A 273 5.82 19.94 -39.26
C LYS A 273 4.99 21.22 -39.15
N LYS A 274 4.63 21.85 -40.28
CA LYS A 274 3.76 23.04 -40.28
C LYS A 274 2.36 22.72 -39.77
N ALA A 275 1.76 21.62 -40.23
CA ALA A 275 0.47 21.15 -39.74
C ALA A 275 0.49 20.89 -38.22
N ARG A 276 1.56 20.27 -37.71
CA ARG A 276 1.74 20.02 -36.27
C ARG A 276 1.89 21.30 -35.46
N GLU A 277 2.59 22.31 -35.97
CA GLU A 277 2.70 23.62 -35.32
C GLU A 277 1.35 24.35 -35.28
N GLU A 278 0.53 24.24 -36.32
CA GLU A 278 -0.84 24.77 -36.37
C GLU A 278 -1.76 24.03 -35.38
N ARG A 279 -1.75 22.69 -35.36
CA ARG A 279 -2.46 21.87 -34.37
C ARG A 279 -2.12 22.28 -32.95
N ARG A 280 -0.82 22.48 -32.66
CA ARG A 280 -0.36 22.92 -31.34
C ARG A 280 -0.89 24.30 -30.95
N LYS A 281 -1.04 25.22 -31.92
CA LYS A 281 -1.63 26.55 -31.67
C LYS A 281 -3.12 26.43 -31.36
N LYS A 282 -3.87 25.66 -32.16
CA LYS A 282 -5.30 25.39 -31.92
C LYS A 282 -5.55 24.70 -30.58
N ALA A 283 -4.72 23.72 -30.23
CA ALA A 283 -4.78 23.00 -28.96
C ALA A 283 -4.65 23.98 -27.77
N LYS A 284 -3.61 24.80 -27.77
CA LYS A 284 -3.38 25.83 -26.74
C LYS A 284 -4.52 26.85 -26.65
N GLN A 285 -5.05 27.30 -27.78
CA GLN A 285 -6.15 28.26 -27.79
C GLN A 285 -7.40 27.71 -27.10
N ALA A 286 -7.81 26.48 -27.41
CA ALA A 286 -8.98 25.93 -26.73
C ALA A 286 -8.70 25.41 -25.33
N GLU A 287 -7.46 25.03 -24.98
CA GLU A 287 -7.09 24.79 -23.56
C GLU A 287 -7.32 26.06 -22.72
N GLU A 288 -7.00 27.25 -23.25
CA GLU A 288 -7.28 28.51 -22.57
C GLU A 288 -8.79 28.81 -22.47
N LEU A 289 -9.59 28.44 -23.48
CA LEU A 289 -11.05 28.54 -23.41
C LEU A 289 -11.65 27.56 -22.39
N GLU A 290 -11.20 26.32 -22.34
CA GLU A 290 -11.60 25.30 -21.35
C GLU A 290 -11.29 25.76 -19.94
N LYS A 291 -10.07 26.28 -19.71
CA LYS A 291 -9.67 26.89 -18.44
C LYS A 291 -10.55 28.11 -18.10
N SER A 292 -10.90 28.93 -19.08
CA SER A 292 -11.79 30.08 -18.87
C SER A 292 -13.18 29.63 -18.41
N ILE A 293 -13.79 28.64 -19.10
CA ILE A 293 -15.09 28.05 -18.72
C ILE A 293 -15.01 27.48 -17.30
N ARG A 294 -13.95 26.73 -16.99
CA ARG A 294 -13.73 26.13 -15.67
C ARG A 294 -13.60 27.18 -14.58
N ARG A 295 -12.82 28.25 -14.78
CA ARG A 295 -12.72 29.36 -13.81
C ARG A 295 -14.07 30.02 -13.53
N LYS A 296 -14.90 30.19 -14.56
CA LYS A 296 -16.27 30.73 -14.40
C LYS A 296 -17.16 29.76 -13.62
N ALA A 297 -17.07 28.46 -13.88
CA ALA A 297 -17.80 27.43 -13.14
C ALA A 297 -17.39 27.41 -11.66
N VAL A 298 -16.09 27.35 -11.37
CA VAL A 298 -15.52 27.40 -10.00
C VAL A 298 -15.99 28.66 -9.27
N LYS A 299 -16.00 29.81 -9.96
CA LYS A 299 -16.48 31.06 -9.37
C LYS A 299 -17.96 30.98 -8.95
N ILE A 300 -18.83 30.46 -9.81
CA ILE A 300 -20.26 30.29 -9.51
C ILE A 300 -20.45 29.39 -8.30
N VAL A 301 -19.77 28.24 -8.28
CA VAL A 301 -19.86 27.29 -7.17
C VAL A 301 -19.32 27.88 -5.87
N THR A 302 -18.21 28.62 -5.94
CA THR A 302 -17.65 29.31 -4.77
C THR A 302 -18.60 30.38 -4.24
N GLU A 303 -19.18 31.22 -5.10
CA GLU A 303 -20.18 32.23 -4.71
C GLU A 303 -21.42 31.58 -4.09
N PHE A 304 -21.89 30.48 -4.66
CA PHE A 304 -23.04 29.71 -4.19
C PHE A 304 -22.80 29.11 -2.79
N ILE A 305 -21.66 28.44 -2.58
CA ILE A 305 -21.29 27.86 -1.27
C ILE A 305 -21.10 28.95 -0.21
N LEU A 306 -20.54 30.10 -0.59
CA LEU A 306 -20.33 31.23 0.32
C LEU A 306 -21.60 32.05 0.57
N SER A 307 -22.68 31.88 -0.21
CA SER A 307 -23.93 32.65 -0.11
C SER A 307 -24.81 32.21 1.07
N PRO A 308 -25.08 33.08 2.07
CA PRO A 308 -25.95 32.76 3.21
C PRO A 308 -27.40 32.44 2.83
N LYS A 309 -27.88 33.06 1.74
CA LYS A 309 -29.31 33.14 1.41
C LYS A 309 -29.80 31.98 0.55
N GLU A 310 -28.93 31.36 -0.24
CA GLU A 310 -29.36 30.40 -1.27
C GLU A 310 -29.52 28.97 -0.74
N LEU A 311 -28.87 28.64 0.38
CA LEU A 311 -28.77 27.26 0.86
C LEU A 311 -29.47 26.99 2.20
N SER A 312 -30.00 28.01 2.87
CA SER A 312 -30.65 27.87 4.19
C SER A 312 -29.87 27.00 5.21
N LEU A 313 -28.53 27.05 5.14
CA LEU A 313 -27.62 26.24 5.97
C LEU A 313 -27.36 26.93 7.32
N SER A 314 -27.22 26.12 8.37
CA SER A 314 -26.57 26.57 9.59
C SER A 314 -25.09 26.95 9.32
N GLU A 315 -24.47 27.67 10.25
CA GLU A 315 -23.06 28.03 10.13
C GLU A 315 -22.14 26.78 10.11
N GLU A 316 -22.51 25.74 10.85
CA GLU A 316 -21.79 24.46 10.88
C GLU A 316 -21.96 23.68 9.58
N GLU A 317 -23.19 23.57 9.06
CA GLU A 317 -23.47 22.88 7.80
C GLU A 317 -22.74 23.56 6.62
N ARG A 318 -22.62 24.89 6.65
CA ARG A 318 -21.86 25.67 5.68
C ARG A 318 -20.36 25.41 5.75
N LYS A 319 -19.77 25.30 6.95
CA LYS A 319 -18.35 24.97 7.13
C LYS A 319 -18.05 23.56 6.60
N THR A 320 -18.89 22.59 6.93
CA THR A 320 -18.79 21.21 6.41
C THR A 320 -18.81 21.17 4.88
N LEU A 321 -19.72 21.93 4.27
CA LEU A 321 -19.82 22.01 2.81
C LEU A 321 -18.59 22.65 2.16
N VAL A 322 -18.03 23.70 2.77
CA VAL A 322 -16.80 24.36 2.32
C VAL A 322 -15.62 23.39 2.36
N ILE A 323 -15.45 22.64 3.45
CA ILE A 323 -14.38 21.66 3.61
C ILE A 323 -14.50 20.55 2.56
N TYR A 324 -15.69 19.97 2.41
CA TYR A 324 -15.96 18.96 1.39
C TYR A 324 -15.61 19.44 -0.01
N SER A 325 -16.06 20.65 -0.37
CA SER A 325 -15.82 21.23 -1.71
C SER A 325 -14.34 21.51 -1.97
N CYS A 326 -13.59 21.96 -0.96
CA CYS A 326 -12.14 22.17 -1.08
C CYS A 326 -11.40 20.84 -1.29
N GLY A 327 -11.88 19.74 -0.72
CA GLY A 327 -11.33 18.40 -0.95
C GLY A 327 -11.59 17.83 -2.36
N GLN A 328 -12.56 18.38 -3.09
CA GLN A 328 -12.91 17.94 -4.45
C GLN A 328 -12.24 18.77 -5.56
N SER A 329 -11.80 20.00 -5.27
CA SER A 329 -11.20 20.90 -6.27
C SER A 329 -10.19 21.85 -5.64
N ASP A 330 -8.94 21.74 -6.11
CA ASP A 330 -7.86 22.63 -5.71
C ASP A 330 -8.18 24.10 -6.02
N GLU A 331 -8.89 24.41 -7.10
CA GLU A 331 -9.24 25.82 -7.41
C GLU A 331 -10.30 26.39 -6.47
N ILE A 332 -11.24 25.58 -5.99
CA ILE A 332 -12.16 25.99 -4.92
C ILE A 332 -11.35 26.18 -3.63
N SER A 333 -10.43 25.26 -3.37
CA SER A 333 -9.43 25.37 -2.31
C SER A 333 -8.37 26.45 -2.55
N GLU A 334 -8.44 27.25 -3.60
CA GLU A 334 -7.71 28.53 -3.73
C GLU A 334 -8.66 29.72 -3.59
N ALA A 335 -9.89 29.64 -4.11
CA ALA A 335 -10.87 30.74 -4.14
C ALA A 335 -11.57 31.06 -2.80
N VAL A 336 -11.71 30.09 -1.90
CA VAL A 336 -12.31 30.28 -0.56
C VAL A 336 -11.36 31.00 0.44
N PRO A 337 -11.83 31.87 1.35
CA PRO A 337 -10.99 32.46 2.38
C PRO A 337 -10.42 31.43 3.37
N ASP A 338 -9.13 31.56 3.76
CA ASP A 338 -8.46 30.64 4.69
C ASP A 338 -9.15 30.54 6.07
N THR A 339 -9.83 31.60 6.52
CA THR A 339 -10.60 31.60 7.77
C THR A 339 -11.77 30.61 7.76
N LEU A 340 -12.26 30.23 6.58
CA LEU A 340 -13.30 29.21 6.38
C LEU A 340 -12.70 27.82 6.08
N ARG A 341 -11.39 27.76 5.75
CA ARG A 341 -10.63 26.50 5.56
C ARG A 341 -10.04 25.97 6.86
N LEU A 342 -9.59 26.88 7.75
CA LEU A 342 -8.82 26.59 8.96
C LEU A 342 -9.66 26.59 10.24
N SER A 343 -10.99 26.50 10.17
CA SER A 343 -11.76 26.33 11.40
C SER A 343 -11.45 24.95 11.97
N GLU A 344 -10.69 24.90 13.06
CA GLU A 344 -10.55 23.72 13.91
C GLU A 344 -11.95 23.21 14.26
N MET A 345 -12.42 22.19 13.54
CA MET A 345 -13.53 21.36 13.99
C MET A 345 -12.97 20.48 15.10
N SER A 346 -12.96 21.01 16.30
CA SER A 346 -12.44 20.37 17.49
C SER A 346 -13.26 19.13 17.85
N ALA A 347 -12.59 17.99 17.86
CA ALA A 347 -12.40 17.14 19.04
C ALA A 347 -13.61 16.48 19.77
N GLU A 348 -14.85 16.57 19.29
CA GLU A 348 -15.97 15.84 19.91
C GLU A 348 -16.79 15.05 18.90
N GLY A 349 -16.42 13.78 18.70
CA GLY A 349 -17.33 12.63 18.50
C GLY A 349 -18.45 12.68 17.44
N ILE A 350 -18.49 13.64 16.54
CA ILE A 350 -19.46 13.69 15.44
C ILE A 350 -18.85 12.95 14.25
N ASP A 351 -19.51 11.88 13.80
CA ASP A 351 -19.14 11.14 12.59
C ASP A 351 -19.17 12.09 11.37
N GLU A 352 -18.00 12.32 10.79
CA GLU A 352 -17.79 13.20 9.63
C GLU A 352 -18.67 12.78 8.44
N SER A 353 -18.93 11.48 8.27
CA SER A 353 -19.74 10.96 7.17
C SER A 353 -21.24 11.25 7.35
N ASP A 354 -21.76 11.14 8.57
CA ASP A 354 -23.19 11.37 8.85
C ASP A 354 -23.57 12.86 8.70
N THR A 355 -22.64 13.77 9.03
CA THR A 355 -22.86 15.21 8.92
C THR A 355 -22.78 15.68 7.47
N ILE A 356 -21.77 15.21 6.72
CA ILE A 356 -21.65 15.48 5.29
C ILE A 356 -22.88 14.92 4.55
N ASP A 357 -23.24 13.64 4.78
CA ASP A 357 -24.40 13.02 4.12
C ASP A 357 -25.72 13.73 4.44
N SER A 358 -25.90 14.21 5.67
CA SER A 358 -27.07 14.98 6.08
C SER A 358 -27.15 16.33 5.37
N VAL A 359 -26.04 17.07 5.28
CA VAL A 359 -25.96 18.37 4.59
C VAL A 359 -26.20 18.21 3.09
N LEU A 360 -25.58 17.19 2.49
CA LEU A 360 -25.73 16.86 1.08
C LEU A 360 -27.20 16.49 0.77
N LYS A 361 -27.83 15.61 1.57
CA LYS A 361 -29.25 15.21 1.38
C LYS A 361 -30.24 16.38 1.46
N LYS A 362 -29.95 17.40 2.28
CA LYS A 362 -30.79 18.60 2.38
C LYS A 362 -30.65 19.54 1.18
N ASN A 363 -29.54 19.48 0.44
CA ASN A 363 -29.18 20.45 -0.59
C ASN A 363 -28.66 19.78 -1.89
N PRO A 364 -29.51 19.02 -2.60
CA PRO A 364 -29.11 18.23 -3.77
C PRO A 364 -28.51 19.06 -4.91
N ASP A 365 -28.98 20.29 -5.11
CA ASP A 365 -28.44 21.22 -6.10
C ASP A 365 -26.97 21.59 -5.84
N THR A 366 -26.58 21.59 -4.56
CA THR A 366 -25.21 21.90 -4.13
C THR A 366 -24.28 20.74 -4.44
N ILE A 367 -24.74 19.50 -4.21
CA ILE A 367 -24.00 18.29 -4.61
C ILE A 367 -23.75 18.34 -6.12
N LEU A 368 -24.80 18.62 -6.89
CA LEU A 368 -24.72 18.67 -8.34
C LEU A 368 -23.72 19.74 -8.80
N LEU A 369 -23.78 20.95 -8.23
CA LEU A 369 -22.86 22.03 -8.55
C LEU A 369 -21.41 21.72 -8.17
N ILE A 370 -21.16 21.17 -6.97
CA ILE A 370 -19.82 20.76 -6.53
C ILE A 370 -19.26 19.68 -7.45
N ALA A 371 -20.05 18.64 -7.73
CA ALA A 371 -19.67 17.57 -8.65
C ALA A 371 -19.36 18.12 -10.06
N CYS A 372 -20.21 19.03 -10.57
CA CYS A 372 -20.00 19.69 -11.86
C CYS A 372 -18.71 20.53 -11.92
N SER A 373 -18.29 21.14 -10.81
CA SER A 373 -17.08 21.99 -10.78
C SER A 373 -15.75 21.24 -10.62
N GLY A 374 -15.78 20.03 -10.06
CA GLY A 374 -14.61 19.16 -9.94
C GLY A 374 -14.27 18.40 -11.23
N ILE A 375 -15.19 18.37 -12.19
CA ILE A 375 -15.01 17.67 -13.46
C ILE A 375 -14.14 18.51 -14.41
N PRO A 376 -13.04 17.95 -14.95
CA PRO A 376 -12.25 18.65 -15.97
C PRO A 376 -13.06 18.73 -17.27
N LEU A 377 -13.57 19.92 -17.58
CA LEU A 377 -14.37 20.22 -18.78
C LEU A 377 -13.51 20.22 -20.05
N VAL A 378 -13.08 19.03 -20.46
CA VAL A 378 -12.16 18.80 -21.59
C VAL A 378 -12.95 18.28 -22.78
N PHE A 379 -13.30 19.17 -23.71
CA PHE A 379 -14.18 18.80 -24.83
C PHE A 379 -13.44 18.10 -25.98
N ARG A 380 -12.10 18.09 -25.94
CA ARG A 380 -11.24 17.51 -26.97
C ARG A 380 -10.25 16.47 -26.45
N ASP A 381 -9.89 15.52 -27.30
CA ASP A 381 -8.87 14.52 -26.99
C ASP A 381 -7.45 15.02 -27.33
N PHE A 382 -6.46 14.13 -27.21
CA PHE A 382 -5.06 14.45 -27.53
C PHE A 382 -4.86 14.82 -29.01
N PHE A 383 -5.70 14.30 -29.90
CA PHE A 383 -5.63 14.54 -31.34
C PHE A 383 -6.38 15.80 -31.77
N GLY A 384 -7.18 16.40 -30.88
CA GLY A 384 -7.97 17.60 -31.16
C GLY A 384 -9.39 17.29 -31.64
N GLU A 385 -9.79 16.02 -31.59
CA GLU A 385 -11.14 15.55 -31.91
C GLU A 385 -12.06 15.72 -30.71
N ARG A 386 -13.37 15.78 -30.96
CA ARG A 386 -14.37 15.87 -29.88
C ARG A 386 -14.40 14.57 -29.08
N THR A 387 -14.27 14.65 -27.76
CA THR A 387 -14.28 13.45 -26.91
C THR A 387 -15.67 12.83 -26.85
N GLU A 388 -15.74 11.52 -26.62
CA GLU A 388 -17.00 10.81 -26.31
C GLU A 388 -17.70 11.37 -25.05
N ASN A 389 -16.95 12.02 -24.16
CA ASN A 389 -17.50 12.64 -22.95
C ASN A 389 -18.01 14.08 -23.17
N ALA A 390 -17.84 14.65 -24.36
CA ALA A 390 -18.20 16.04 -24.62
C ALA A 390 -19.70 16.31 -24.41
N GLU A 391 -20.57 15.34 -24.70
CA GLU A 391 -22.01 15.44 -24.42
C GLU A 391 -22.31 15.54 -22.91
N ASN A 392 -21.55 14.83 -22.08
CA ASN A 392 -21.68 14.92 -20.62
C ASN A 392 -21.23 16.31 -20.12
N PHE A 393 -20.14 16.84 -20.68
CA PHE A 393 -19.64 18.18 -20.32
C PHE A 393 -20.58 19.30 -20.77
N GLU A 394 -21.24 19.16 -21.92
CA GLU A 394 -22.27 20.08 -22.40
C GLU A 394 -23.45 20.14 -21.42
N GLN A 395 -23.94 18.99 -20.95
CA GLN A 395 -25.01 18.94 -19.94
C GLN A 395 -24.61 19.63 -18.63
N ILE A 396 -23.34 19.49 -18.22
CA ILE A 396 -22.80 20.19 -17.06
C ILE A 396 -22.82 21.70 -17.29
N VAL A 397 -22.39 22.17 -18.46
CA VAL A 397 -22.44 23.60 -18.82
C VAL A 397 -23.88 24.12 -18.82
N GLU A 398 -24.85 23.35 -19.32
CA GLU A 398 -26.27 23.72 -19.28
C GLU A 398 -26.85 23.80 -17.87
N ILE A 399 -26.42 22.92 -16.96
CA ILE A 399 -26.74 23.03 -15.53
C ILE A 399 -26.17 24.33 -15.00
N LEU A 400 -24.87 24.60 -15.21
CA LEU A 400 -24.19 25.80 -14.71
C LEU A 400 -24.78 27.11 -15.27
N LYS A 401 -25.30 27.11 -16.51
CA LYS A 401 -26.02 28.26 -17.09
C LYS A 401 -27.26 28.65 -16.29
N LYS A 402 -27.98 27.67 -15.71
CA LYS A 402 -29.12 27.94 -14.81
C LYS A 402 -28.70 28.70 -13.55
N TYR A 403 -27.44 28.56 -13.15
CA TYR A 403 -26.82 29.24 -12.00
C TYR A 403 -25.97 30.46 -12.42
N GLY A 404 -26.14 30.95 -13.65
CA GLY A 404 -25.57 32.23 -14.09
C GLY A 404 -24.29 32.14 -14.91
N LEU A 405 -23.87 30.95 -15.36
CA LEU A 405 -22.74 30.82 -16.29
C LEU A 405 -23.03 31.54 -17.61
N ARG A 406 -22.11 32.42 -18.01
CA ARG A 406 -22.15 33.15 -19.29
C ARG A 406 -20.91 32.84 -20.10
N LEU A 407 -21.13 32.29 -21.29
CA LEU A 407 -20.10 31.96 -22.25
C LEU A 407 -19.96 33.05 -23.31
N THR A 408 -18.73 33.28 -23.75
CA THR A 408 -18.41 34.02 -24.96
C THR A 408 -18.78 33.19 -26.20
N PRO A 409 -18.91 33.79 -27.39
CA PRO A 409 -19.19 33.04 -28.61
C PRO A 409 -18.17 31.94 -28.90
N GLU A 410 -16.88 32.16 -28.61
CA GLU A 410 -15.81 31.18 -28.81
C GLU A 410 -15.90 30.00 -27.82
N GLU A 411 -16.18 30.27 -26.55
CA GLU A 411 -16.42 29.23 -25.54
C GLU A 411 -17.68 28.41 -25.87
N GLN A 412 -18.75 29.07 -26.31
CA GLN A 412 -19.99 28.42 -26.71
C GLN A 412 -19.77 27.52 -27.93
N ALA A 413 -19.04 27.99 -28.94
CA ALA A 413 -18.67 27.18 -30.11
C ALA A 413 -17.83 25.96 -29.73
N LEU A 414 -16.96 26.08 -28.72
CA LEU A 414 -16.19 24.95 -28.21
C LEU A 414 -17.08 23.90 -27.55
N VAL A 415 -18.01 24.33 -26.69
CA VAL A 415 -18.99 23.45 -26.03
C VAL A 415 -19.86 22.74 -27.07
N ASP A 416 -20.38 23.47 -28.06
CA ASP A 416 -21.30 22.96 -29.08
C ASP A 416 -20.63 22.08 -30.14
N GLY A 417 -19.30 21.96 -30.11
CA GLY A 417 -18.57 21.16 -31.11
C GLY A 417 -18.39 21.87 -32.45
N THR A 418 -18.70 23.17 -32.54
CA THR A 418 -18.70 23.96 -33.78
C THR A 418 -17.46 24.85 -33.93
N SER A 419 -16.54 24.79 -32.98
CA SER A 419 -15.31 25.59 -32.98
C SER A 419 -14.33 25.15 -34.08
N GLU A 420 -13.69 26.11 -34.76
CA GLU A 420 -12.58 25.87 -35.70
C GLU A 420 -11.32 25.26 -35.03
N LEU A 421 -11.35 25.15 -33.69
CA LEU A 421 -10.31 24.56 -32.86
C LEU A 421 -10.40 23.04 -32.76
N TYR A 422 -11.48 22.42 -33.26
CA TYR A 422 -11.52 20.98 -33.50
C TYR A 422 -10.73 20.63 -34.76
N GLU A 423 -10.11 19.46 -34.78
CA GLU A 423 -9.64 18.86 -36.03
C GLU A 423 -10.84 18.26 -36.77
N GLU A 424 -10.86 18.38 -38.10
CA GLU A 424 -11.83 17.66 -38.93
C GLU A 424 -11.54 16.16 -38.78
N ALA A 425 -12.54 15.36 -38.44
CA ALA A 425 -12.39 13.91 -38.41
C ALA A 425 -11.94 13.45 -39.81
N GLU A 426 -10.78 12.80 -39.90
CA GLU A 426 -10.38 12.11 -41.12
C GLU A 426 -11.36 10.94 -41.33
N GLU A 427 -12.17 10.99 -42.41
CA GLU A 427 -13.08 9.90 -42.81
C GLU A 427 -12.35 8.58 -43.13
#